data_AF-A0A356XE29-F1
#
_entry.id   AF-A0A356XE29-F1
#
_cell.length_a   1.000
_cell.length_b   1.000
_cell.length_c   1.000
_cell.angle_alpha   90.00
_cell.angle_beta   90.00
_cell.angle_gamma   90.00
#
_symmetry.space_group_name_H-M   'P 1'
#
loop_
_entity.id
_entity.type
_entity.pdbx_description
1 polymer ?
#
loop_
_entity_poly.entity_id
_entity_poly.type
_entity_poly.pdbx_seq_one_letter_code
_entity_poly.pdbx_strand_id
1 'polypeptide(L)'
;MSVYGQWLECVEKKRTKTELQAFWKDYYDKEKKVYEVSLAEYPKVAEGTLAELAERFGLTQEEMAGFVDGINESLTSESFELTVLSPESSLRLEIDPPKLYRNMLKAKADWLYGLPQWEALLSLEERGQIEKAYKQSRIAVSSKVGRNDPCICGSGKKFKACCAKQI
;
A
#
# COMPACT_ATOMS: atom_id res chain seq x y z
N MET A 1 -24.16 9.79 -6.68
CA MET A 1 -23.08 8.79 -6.66
C MET A 1 -22.03 9.28 -5.69
N SER A 2 -21.40 8.41 -4.90
CA SER A 2 -20.30 8.83 -4.03
C SER A 2 -19.10 9.27 -4.86
N VAL A 3 -18.24 10.09 -4.29
CA VAL A 3 -17.02 10.57 -4.97
C VAL A 3 -16.12 9.39 -5.36
N TYR A 4 -16.05 8.38 -4.50
CA TYR A 4 -15.32 7.14 -4.79
C TYR A 4 -15.97 6.30 -5.91
N GLY A 5 -17.30 6.28 -6.00
CA GLY A 5 -17.98 5.61 -7.11
C GLY A 5 -17.61 6.23 -8.47
N GLN A 6 -17.52 7.56 -8.53
CA GLN A 6 -17.10 8.28 -9.74
C GLN A 6 -15.64 7.97 -10.11
N TRP A 7 -14.77 7.82 -9.11
CA TRP A 7 -13.41 7.34 -9.30
C TRP A 7 -13.36 5.94 -9.91
N LEU A 8 -14.14 4.98 -9.37
CA LEU A 8 -14.21 3.62 -9.90
C LEU A 8 -14.71 3.60 -11.36
N GLU A 9 -15.76 4.35 -11.68
CA GLU A 9 -16.22 4.48 -13.08
C GLU A 9 -15.13 5.05 -13.98
N CYS A 10 -14.36 6.03 -13.48
CA CYS A 10 -13.22 6.58 -14.19
C CYS A 10 -12.12 5.54 -14.39
N VAL A 11 -11.81 4.70 -13.41
CA VAL A 11 -10.78 3.66 -13.53
C VAL A 11 -11.24 2.52 -14.46
N GLU A 12 -12.48 2.07 -14.34
CA GLU A 12 -13.06 0.95 -15.09
C GLU A 12 -13.44 1.32 -16.53
N LYS A 13 -13.51 2.61 -16.87
CA LYS A 13 -13.82 3.08 -18.22
C LYS A 13 -12.87 2.44 -19.23
N LYS A 14 -13.47 1.68 -20.15
CA LYS A 14 -12.75 1.00 -21.25
C LYS A 14 -12.03 2.04 -22.10
N ARG A 15 -10.71 1.94 -22.12
CA ARG A 15 -9.79 2.79 -22.89
C ARG A 15 -8.85 1.93 -23.71
N THR A 16 -8.25 2.50 -24.73
CA THR A 16 -7.11 1.84 -25.40
C THR A 16 -5.93 1.73 -24.43
N LYS A 17 -5.00 0.81 -24.69
CA LYS A 17 -3.79 0.63 -23.86
C LYS A 17 -3.00 1.95 -23.71
N THR A 18 -2.91 2.74 -24.78
CA THR A 18 -2.18 4.02 -24.80
C THR A 18 -2.86 5.06 -23.92
N GLU A 19 -4.19 5.22 -24.04
CA GLU A 19 -4.96 6.14 -23.20
C GLU A 19 -4.94 5.74 -21.73
N LEU A 20 -5.01 4.44 -21.44
CA LEU A 20 -4.93 3.92 -20.08
C LEU A 20 -3.55 4.22 -19.45
N GLN A 21 -2.47 3.99 -20.20
CA GLN A 21 -1.12 4.33 -19.75
C GLN A 21 -0.95 5.83 -19.51
N ALA A 22 -1.49 6.68 -20.40
CA ALA A 22 -1.44 8.13 -20.22
C ALA A 22 -2.23 8.59 -18.99
N PHE A 23 -3.41 8.02 -18.76
CA PHE A 23 -4.24 8.30 -17.59
C PHE A 23 -3.52 7.95 -16.28
N TRP A 24 -3.00 6.73 -16.16
CA TRP A 24 -2.27 6.31 -14.96
C TRP A 24 -0.99 7.11 -14.77
N LYS A 25 -0.28 7.44 -15.85
CA LYS A 25 0.92 8.28 -15.76
C LYS A 25 0.59 9.65 -15.17
N ASP A 26 -0.45 10.32 -15.67
CA ASP A 26 -0.89 11.62 -15.16
C ASP A 26 -1.29 11.54 -13.68
N TYR A 27 -2.08 10.52 -13.33
CA TYR A 27 -2.48 10.27 -11.94
C TYR A 27 -1.28 10.00 -11.02
N TYR A 28 -0.36 9.13 -11.41
CA TYR A 28 0.84 8.82 -10.61
C TYR A 28 1.77 10.03 -10.48
N ASP A 29 1.89 10.86 -11.52
CA ASP A 29 2.68 12.09 -11.46
C ASP A 29 2.07 13.09 -10.46
N LYS A 30 0.74 13.17 -10.37
CA LYS A 30 0.04 13.96 -9.34
C LYS A 30 0.16 13.35 -7.95
N GLU A 31 -0.11 12.06 -7.80
CA GLU A 31 0.01 11.31 -6.55
C GLU A 31 1.41 11.43 -5.95
N LYS A 32 2.45 11.31 -6.79
CA LYS A 32 3.84 11.51 -6.38
C LYS A 32 4.04 12.88 -5.75
N LYS A 33 3.52 13.95 -6.35
CA LYS A 33 3.63 15.32 -5.79
C LYS A 33 2.94 15.43 -4.44
N VAL A 34 1.78 14.77 -4.25
CA VAL A 34 1.08 14.76 -2.96
C VAL A 34 1.96 14.13 -1.88
N TYR A 35 2.59 13.00 -2.18
CA TYR A 35 3.53 12.37 -1.25
C TYR A 35 4.80 13.20 -1.04
N GLU A 36 5.36 13.82 -2.08
CA GLU A 36 6.53 14.70 -1.94
C GLU A 36 6.27 15.85 -0.97
N VAL A 37 5.09 16.49 -1.07
CA VAL A 37 4.68 17.56 -0.15
C VAL A 37 4.38 17.01 1.24
N SER A 38 3.60 15.94 1.34
CA SER A 38 3.17 15.38 2.63
C SER A 38 4.34 14.84 3.46
N LEU A 39 5.31 14.18 2.81
CA LEU A 39 6.52 13.67 3.47
C LEU A 39 7.48 14.81 3.83
N ALA A 40 7.58 15.87 3.02
CA ALA A 40 8.43 17.02 3.30
C ALA A 40 7.88 17.90 4.44
N GLU A 41 6.55 18.01 4.58
CA GLU A 41 5.91 18.76 5.68
C GLU A 41 5.75 17.93 6.97
N TYR A 42 6.04 16.63 6.96
CA TYR A 42 5.93 15.76 8.14
C TYR A 42 6.73 16.33 9.34
N PRO A 43 6.18 16.31 10.57
CA PRO A 43 4.98 15.59 11.05
C PRO A 43 3.65 16.35 10.91
N LYS A 44 3.59 17.42 10.10
CA LYS A 44 2.34 18.17 9.89
C LYS A 44 1.28 17.29 9.24
N VAL A 45 0.15 17.12 9.94
CA VAL A 45 -0.99 16.34 9.45
C VAL A 45 -1.79 17.17 8.46
N ALA A 46 -2.14 16.59 7.31
CA ALA A 46 -3.08 17.20 6.39
C ALA A 46 -4.51 16.92 6.88
N GLU A 47 -5.17 17.96 7.41
CA GLU A 47 -6.56 17.91 7.83
C GLU A 47 -7.40 18.92 7.04
N GLY A 48 -8.64 18.55 6.75
CA GLY A 48 -9.58 19.37 5.98
C GLY A 48 -10.68 18.52 5.36
N THR A 49 -11.57 19.14 4.60
CA THR A 49 -12.56 18.40 3.80
C THR A 49 -11.91 17.77 2.58
N LEU A 50 -12.56 16.74 2.01
CA LEU A 50 -12.10 16.12 0.77
C LEU A 50 -11.92 17.16 -0.36
N ALA A 51 -12.85 18.10 -0.49
CA ALA A 51 -12.76 19.17 -1.48
C ALA A 51 -11.56 20.10 -1.25
N GLU A 52 -11.31 20.52 0.00
CA GLU A 52 -10.17 21.39 0.34
C GLU A 52 -8.83 20.69 0.10
N LEU A 53 -8.73 19.41 0.47
CA LEU A 53 -7.50 18.64 0.22
C LEU A 53 -7.28 18.40 -1.27
N ALA A 54 -8.34 18.09 -2.03
CA ALA A 54 -8.25 17.95 -3.48
C ALA A 54 -7.74 19.24 -4.12
N GLU A 55 -8.30 20.41 -3.75
CA GLU A 55 -7.87 21.71 -4.25
C GLU A 55 -6.41 22.03 -3.84
N ARG A 56 -6.05 21.78 -2.57
CA ARG A 56 -4.69 22.00 -2.06
C ARG A 56 -3.64 21.22 -2.84
N PHE A 57 -3.95 19.99 -3.22
CA PHE A 57 -3.02 19.11 -3.93
C PHE A 57 -3.17 19.17 -5.47
N GLY A 58 -4.13 19.94 -5.99
CA GLY A 58 -4.40 20.04 -7.42
C GLY A 58 -4.96 18.75 -8.02
N LEU A 59 -5.67 17.95 -7.21
CA LEU A 59 -6.38 16.75 -7.61
C LEU A 59 -7.86 17.07 -7.85
N THR A 60 -8.52 16.28 -8.69
CA THR A 60 -9.99 16.28 -8.69
C THR A 60 -10.53 15.59 -7.44
N GLN A 61 -11.80 15.80 -7.10
CA GLN A 61 -12.43 15.15 -5.93
C GLN A 61 -12.37 13.62 -6.06
N GLU A 62 -12.57 13.11 -7.27
CA GLU A 62 -12.50 11.68 -7.60
C GLU A 62 -11.08 11.13 -7.45
N GLU A 63 -10.08 11.84 -7.99
CA GLU A 63 -8.66 11.48 -7.83
C GLU A 63 -8.25 11.48 -6.34
N MET A 64 -8.75 12.45 -5.57
CA MET A 64 -8.52 12.51 -4.13
C MET A 64 -9.15 11.30 -3.41
N ALA A 65 -10.34 10.85 -3.81
CA ALA A 65 -10.93 9.63 -3.25
C ALA A 65 -10.10 8.38 -3.58
N GLY A 66 -9.52 8.30 -4.79
CA GLY A 66 -8.56 7.26 -5.16
C GLY A 66 -7.27 7.31 -4.32
N PHE A 67 -6.77 8.51 -4.05
CA PHE A 67 -5.62 8.71 -3.17
C PHE A 67 -5.93 8.27 -1.73
N VAL A 68 -7.11 8.61 -1.22
CA VAL A 68 -7.57 8.21 0.11
C VAL A 68 -7.66 6.69 0.22
N ASP A 69 -8.15 5.99 -0.81
CA ASP A 69 -8.14 4.52 -0.87
C ASP A 69 -6.73 3.94 -0.73
N GLY A 70 -5.77 4.47 -1.50
CA GLY A 70 -4.38 4.03 -1.46
C GLY A 70 -3.68 4.29 -0.12
N ILE A 71 -3.93 5.45 0.48
CA ILE A 71 -3.30 5.84 1.76
C ILE A 71 -4.00 5.22 2.98
N ASN A 72 -5.25 4.77 2.85
CA ASN A 72 -6.09 4.31 3.96
C ASN A 72 -5.41 3.22 4.81
N GLU A 73 -4.76 2.24 4.16
CA GLU A 73 -4.03 1.17 4.85
C GLU A 73 -2.78 1.68 5.60
N SER A 74 -2.34 2.90 5.33
CA SER A 74 -1.07 3.48 5.78
C SER A 74 -1.23 4.59 6.82
N LEU A 75 -2.47 4.96 7.16
CA LEU A 75 -2.74 5.96 8.19
C LEU A 75 -2.59 5.38 9.60
N THR A 76 -2.23 6.24 10.55
CA THR A 76 -2.26 5.95 11.99
C THR A 76 -3.68 6.06 12.55
N SER A 77 -4.46 7.00 12.02
CA SER A 77 -5.87 7.22 12.37
C SER A 77 -6.77 6.11 11.81
N GLU A 78 -8.04 6.10 12.23
CA GLU A 78 -9.04 5.16 11.71
C GLU A 78 -9.18 5.29 10.18
N SER A 79 -9.42 4.15 9.52
CA SER A 79 -9.62 4.10 8.08
C SER A 79 -10.93 4.78 7.67
N PHE A 80 -10.92 5.53 6.57
CA PHE A 80 -12.09 6.17 6.01
C PHE A 80 -12.97 5.18 5.24
N GLU A 81 -14.28 5.30 5.38
CA GLU A 81 -15.23 4.53 4.59
C GLU A 81 -15.45 5.18 3.22
N LEU A 82 -14.83 4.62 2.19
CA LEU A 82 -14.77 5.20 0.84
C LEU A 82 -16.15 5.31 0.16
N THR A 83 -17.04 4.37 0.45
CA THR A 83 -18.38 4.28 -0.15
C THR A 83 -19.29 5.45 0.24
N VAL A 84 -19.06 6.06 1.41
CA VAL A 84 -19.85 7.19 1.93
C VAL A 84 -19.13 8.54 1.80
N LEU A 85 -17.94 8.57 1.20
CA LEU A 85 -17.18 9.81 1.02
C LEU A 85 -17.95 10.84 0.18
N SER A 86 -18.04 12.03 0.75
CA SER A 86 -18.60 13.24 0.15
C SER A 86 -17.54 14.36 0.10
N PRO A 87 -17.72 15.40 -0.73
CA PRO A 87 -16.76 16.51 -0.80
C PRO A 87 -16.55 17.24 0.53
N GLU A 88 -17.57 17.25 1.40
CA GLU A 88 -17.53 17.89 2.72
C GLU A 88 -17.05 16.94 3.84
N SER A 89 -16.72 15.69 3.51
CA SER A 89 -16.23 14.72 4.49
C SER A 89 -14.90 15.20 5.06
N SER A 90 -14.83 15.33 6.38
CA SER A 90 -13.60 15.71 7.08
C SER A 90 -12.60 14.55 7.06
N LEU A 91 -11.43 14.80 6.47
CA LEU A 91 -10.33 13.86 6.35
C LEU A 91 -9.17 14.36 7.21
N ARG A 92 -8.55 13.44 7.93
CA ARG A 92 -7.34 13.66 8.72
C ARG A 92 -6.29 12.63 8.32
N LEU A 93 -5.37 13.03 7.46
CA LEU A 93 -4.37 12.16 6.86
C LEU A 93 -3.10 12.13 7.71
N GLU A 94 -3.17 11.43 8.84
CA GLU A 94 -2.02 11.19 9.70
C GLU A 94 -1.23 9.97 9.19
N ILE A 95 -0.12 10.25 8.51
CA ILE A 95 0.72 9.24 7.87
C ILE A 95 1.65 8.60 8.90
N ASP A 96 1.73 7.28 8.88
CA ASP A 96 2.75 6.50 9.59
C ASP A 96 3.90 6.14 8.63
N PRO A 97 5.06 6.84 8.65
CA PRO A 97 6.14 6.63 7.68
C PRO A 97 6.58 5.16 7.50
N PRO A 98 6.89 4.38 8.55
CA PRO A 98 7.30 2.97 8.38
C PRO A 98 6.19 2.09 7.78
N LYS A 99 4.92 2.32 8.15
CA LYS A 99 3.78 1.57 7.61
C LYS A 99 3.50 1.93 6.16
N LEU A 100 3.52 3.23 5.83
CA LEU A 100 3.39 3.73 4.47
C LEU A 100 4.49 3.17 3.57
N TYR A 101 5.76 3.21 3.99
CA TYR A 101 6.88 2.65 3.23
C TYR A 101 6.68 1.15 2.95
N ARG A 102 6.27 0.37 3.97
CA ARG A 102 5.95 -1.06 3.81
C ARG A 102 4.80 -1.29 2.82
N ASN A 103 3.75 -0.48 2.86
CA ASN A 103 2.60 -0.60 1.96
C ASN A 103 2.98 -0.23 0.52
N MET A 104 3.84 0.77 0.31
CA MET A 104 4.39 1.08 -1.01
C MET A 104 5.24 -0.07 -1.56
N LEU A 105 6.04 -0.75 -0.74
CA LEU A 105 6.76 -1.97 -1.15
C LEU A 105 5.79 -3.09 -1.53
N LYS A 106 4.68 -3.25 -0.79
CA LYS A 106 3.62 -4.21 -1.08
C LYS A 106 2.95 -3.93 -2.43
N ALA A 107 2.66 -2.66 -2.71
CA ALA A 107 2.08 -2.19 -3.95
C ALA A 107 3.08 -2.17 -5.14
N LYS A 108 4.38 -2.37 -4.87
CA LYS A 108 5.47 -2.19 -5.85
C LYS A 108 5.47 -0.78 -6.46
N ALA A 109 5.27 0.23 -5.61
CA ALA A 109 5.22 1.63 -6.03
C ALA A 109 6.63 2.24 -6.06
N ASP A 110 7.47 1.79 -7.00
CA ASP A 110 8.88 2.22 -7.15
C ASP A 110 9.04 3.76 -7.20
N TRP A 111 8.06 4.46 -7.75
CA TRP A 111 8.07 5.92 -7.87
C TRP A 111 7.82 6.66 -6.55
N LEU A 112 7.28 5.99 -5.52
CA LEU A 112 6.95 6.58 -4.22
C LEU A 112 7.96 6.21 -3.14
N TYR A 113 8.34 4.93 -3.03
CA TYR A 113 9.29 4.53 -1.98
C TYR A 113 10.74 4.95 -2.30
N GLY A 114 11.03 5.33 -3.55
CA GLY A 114 12.34 5.89 -3.97
C GLY A 114 12.50 7.40 -3.75
N LEU A 115 11.51 8.07 -3.14
CA LEU A 115 11.52 9.51 -2.92
C LEU A 115 12.65 9.94 -1.94
N PRO A 116 13.40 11.02 -2.22
CA PRO A 116 14.46 11.49 -1.33
C PRO A 116 13.94 11.97 0.03
N GLN A 117 12.66 12.37 0.12
CA GLN A 117 12.00 12.78 1.35
C GLN A 117 12.04 11.69 2.43
N TRP A 118 12.13 10.41 2.04
CA TRP A 118 12.30 9.31 2.98
C TRP A 118 13.61 9.40 3.77
N GLU A 119 14.65 10.09 3.28
CA GLU A 119 15.90 10.32 4.01
C GLU A 119 15.75 11.14 5.27
N ALA A 120 14.78 12.05 5.29
CA ALA A 120 14.47 12.82 6.49
C ALA A 120 13.64 12.02 7.51
N LEU A 121 12.90 11.01 7.06
CA LEU A 121 11.90 10.29 7.88
C LEU A 121 12.37 8.94 8.38
N LEU A 122 13.05 8.18 7.52
CA LEU A 122 13.53 6.84 7.79
C LEU A 122 15.00 6.75 7.40
N SER A 123 15.83 6.36 8.36
CA SER A 123 17.22 6.05 8.09
C SER A 123 17.36 4.92 7.07
N LEU A 124 18.53 4.83 6.44
CA LEU A 124 18.86 3.72 5.54
C LEU A 124 18.72 2.36 6.23
N GLU A 125 19.05 2.30 7.53
CA GLU A 125 18.92 1.08 8.31
C GLU A 125 17.46 0.68 8.49
N GLU A 126 16.59 1.61 8.88
CA GLU A 126 15.15 1.35 9.06
C GLU A 126 14.49 0.90 7.76
N ARG A 127 14.80 1.56 6.63
CA ARG A 127 14.31 1.14 5.31
C ARG A 127 14.79 -0.26 4.95
N GLY A 128 16.07 -0.56 5.19
CA GLY A 128 16.63 -1.90 4.99
C GLY A 128 15.96 -2.96 5.86
N GLN A 129 15.64 -2.64 7.12
CA GLN A 129 14.94 -3.53 8.03
C GLN A 129 13.51 -3.81 7.55
N ILE A 130 12.76 -2.78 7.14
CA ILE A 130 11.40 -2.92 6.62
C ILE A 130 11.39 -3.78 5.35
N GLU A 131 12.31 -3.51 4.42
CA GLU A 131 12.44 -4.30 3.19
C GLU A 131 12.78 -5.76 3.48
N LYS A 132 13.73 -6.01 4.38
CA LYS A 132 14.12 -7.36 4.78
C LYS A 132 12.95 -8.10 5.41
N ALA A 133 12.23 -7.45 6.33
CA ALA A 133 11.05 -8.02 6.98
C ALA A 133 9.93 -8.31 5.96
N TYR A 134 9.69 -7.40 5.01
CA TYR A 134 8.72 -7.60 3.94
C TYR A 134 9.12 -8.78 3.03
N LYS A 135 10.37 -8.84 2.58
CA LYS A 135 10.90 -9.96 1.78
C LYS A 135 10.77 -11.28 2.53
N GLN A 136 11.14 -11.33 3.80
CA GLN A 136 10.97 -12.53 4.65
C GLN A 136 9.51 -12.95 4.78
N SER A 137 8.58 -12.01 4.97
CA SER A 137 7.15 -12.32 5.07
C SER A 137 6.56 -12.92 3.79
N ARG A 138 7.22 -12.75 2.64
CA ARG A 138 6.81 -13.31 1.35
C ARG A 138 7.48 -14.63 0.98
N ILE A 139 8.45 -15.09 1.77
CA ILE A 139 9.04 -16.40 1.57
C ILE A 139 8.00 -17.44 1.98
N ALA A 140 7.56 -18.26 1.02
CA ALA A 140 6.66 -19.36 1.30
C ALA A 140 7.37 -20.37 2.23
N VAL A 141 6.92 -20.44 3.47
CA VAL A 141 7.41 -21.44 4.42
C VAL A 141 6.75 -22.78 4.08
N SER A 142 7.53 -23.71 3.54
CA SER A 142 7.07 -25.07 3.31
C SER A 142 6.93 -25.80 4.65
N SER A 143 5.70 -26.11 5.05
CA SER A 143 5.40 -27.01 6.16
C SER A 143 5.51 -28.49 5.79
N LYS A 144 5.97 -28.82 4.57
CA LYS A 144 6.19 -30.20 4.17
C LYS A 144 7.26 -30.82 5.05
N VAL A 145 6.88 -31.87 5.77
CA VAL A 145 7.83 -32.75 6.47
C VAL A 145 8.84 -33.27 5.46
N GLY A 146 10.12 -32.97 5.70
CA GLY A 146 11.20 -33.42 4.85
C GLY A 146 11.29 -34.94 4.88
N ARG A 147 11.71 -35.53 3.76
CA ARG A 147 11.84 -36.98 3.60
C ARG A 147 12.66 -37.64 4.75
N ASN A 148 13.64 -36.92 5.31
CA ASN A 148 14.48 -37.41 6.41
C ASN A 148 14.07 -36.91 7.81
N ASP A 149 13.07 -36.02 7.92
CA ASP A 149 12.63 -35.47 9.20
C ASP A 149 11.87 -36.52 10.03
N PRO A 150 11.77 -36.34 11.36
CA PRO A 150 10.95 -37.18 12.22
C PRO A 150 9.50 -37.24 11.71
N CYS A 151 8.94 -38.44 11.64
CA CYS A 151 7.61 -38.65 11.12
C CYS A 151 6.54 -38.08 12.07
N ILE A 152 5.59 -37.33 11.51
CA ILE A 152 4.51 -36.65 12.25
C ILE A 152 3.51 -37.59 12.95
N CYS A 153 3.58 -38.90 12.70
CA CYS A 153 2.73 -39.91 13.37
C CYS A 153 3.26 -40.37 14.74
N GLY A 154 4.36 -39.78 15.23
CA GLY A 154 4.93 -40.12 16.54
C GLY A 154 5.70 -41.44 16.59
N SER A 155 5.94 -42.08 15.45
CA SER A 155 6.62 -43.40 15.39
C SER A 155 8.13 -43.38 15.69
N GLY A 156 8.73 -42.19 15.86
CA GLY A 156 10.18 -42.00 16.04
C GLY A 156 11.03 -42.30 14.80
N LYS A 157 10.42 -42.71 13.67
CA LYS A 157 11.11 -43.02 12.41
C LYS A 157 11.18 -41.80 11.49
N LYS A 158 12.11 -41.78 10.54
CA LYS A 158 12.16 -40.76 9.46
C LYS A 158 10.92 -40.87 8.56
N PHE A 159 10.37 -39.75 8.09
CA PHE A 159 9.15 -39.70 7.28
C PHE A 159 9.17 -40.65 6.07
N LYS A 160 10.30 -40.74 5.35
CA LYS A 160 10.51 -41.68 4.21
C LYS A 160 10.36 -43.15 4.52
N ALA A 161 10.61 -43.53 5.77
CA ALA A 161 10.62 -44.91 6.21
C ALA A 161 9.30 -45.28 6.92
N CYS A 162 8.37 -44.33 7.04
CA CYS A 162 7.10 -44.49 7.74
C CYS A 162 5.93 -44.05 6.85
N CYS A 163 5.25 -42.92 7.15
CA CYS A 163 4.03 -42.51 6.46
C CYS A 163 4.21 -42.25 4.96
N ALA A 164 5.42 -41.90 4.48
CA ALA A 164 5.67 -41.73 3.05
C ALA A 164 5.67 -43.03 2.23
N LYS A 165 5.65 -44.21 2.88
CA LYS A 165 5.47 -45.51 2.22
C LYS A 165 4.00 -45.93 2.14
N GLN A 166 3.11 -45.22 2.82
CA GLN A 166 1.68 -45.53 2.94
C GLN A 166 0.82 -44.62 2.06
N ILE A 167 1.46 -43.72 1.32
CA ILE A 167 0.90 -42.82 0.30
C ILE A 167 1.38 -43.35 -1.06
#